data_AF-A0A2M6WX99-F1
#
_entry.id   AF-A0A2M6WX99-F1
#
_cell.length_a   1.000
_cell.length_b   1.000
_cell.length_c   1.000
_cell.angle_alpha   90.00
_cell.angle_beta   90.00
_cell.angle_gamma   90.00
#
_symmetry.space_group_name_H-M   'P 1'
#
loop_
_entity.id
_entity.type
_entity.pdbx_description
1 polymer ?
#
loop_
_entity_poly.entity_id
_entity_poly.type
_entity_poly.pdbx_seq_one_letter_code
_entity_poly.pdbx_strand_id
1 'polypeptide(L)'
;MQYKVPQNIDLEDKIVGPFTMKQFVYLLIGGFIIYGFYSFLSKNYDNFTAVFLLVAIPVGLICFAFVFVKVNDRPFEVFVKNIIKFLTSPKQRIWGEGYTPENVIIDDPTVKEKETDKQKDSRSLDEIAKSLEVKSKQAQNTQTADKQKVATDNTTGENTPVRKITNLSLTPKKKEETAK
;
A
#
# COMPACT_ATOMS: atom_id res chain seq x y z
N MET A 1 25.54 -4.94 27.69
CA MET A 1 25.75 -6.01 26.68
C MET A 1 25.46 -5.41 25.33
N GLN A 2 26.41 -5.43 24.39
CA GLN A 2 26.28 -4.80 23.08
C GLN A 2 25.88 -5.90 22.09
N TYR A 3 24.66 -5.82 21.55
CA TYR A 3 24.18 -6.77 20.56
C TYR A 3 24.78 -6.46 19.20
N LYS A 4 25.39 -7.45 18.55
CA LYS A 4 25.82 -7.35 17.16
C LYS A 4 24.58 -7.44 16.28
N VAL A 5 24.35 -6.40 15.48
CA VAL A 5 23.29 -6.43 14.48
C VAL A 5 23.69 -7.43 13.39
N PRO A 6 22.84 -8.38 13.02
CA PRO A 6 23.09 -9.28 11.90
C PRO A 6 23.14 -8.48 10.59
N GLN A 7 24.21 -8.63 9.81
CA GLN A 7 24.47 -7.80 8.61
C GLN A 7 24.05 -8.45 7.29
N ASN A 8 23.36 -9.60 7.30
CA ASN A 8 23.11 -10.40 6.10
C ASN A 8 21.62 -10.62 5.79
N ILE A 9 20.74 -9.70 6.19
CA ILE A 9 19.28 -9.87 5.98
C ILE A 9 18.85 -9.73 4.51
N ASP A 10 19.66 -9.04 3.69
CA ASP A 10 19.33 -8.77 2.28
C ASP A 10 19.95 -9.76 1.28
N LEU A 11 20.74 -10.73 1.76
CA LEU A 11 21.31 -11.74 0.89
C LEU A 11 20.25 -12.82 0.61
N GLU A 12 19.94 -13.02 -0.67
CA GLU A 12 19.06 -14.12 -1.09
C GLU A 12 19.57 -15.47 -0.58
N ASP A 13 18.65 -16.28 -0.05
CA ASP A 13 18.98 -17.60 0.47
C ASP A 13 19.44 -18.54 -0.66
N LYS A 14 20.52 -19.27 -0.39
CA LYS A 14 21.15 -20.17 -1.34
C LYS A 14 20.67 -21.59 -1.07
N ILE A 15 19.69 -22.04 -1.85
CA ILE A 15 19.05 -23.33 -1.65
C ILE A 15 19.76 -24.46 -2.42
N VAL A 16 20.34 -24.16 -3.59
CA VAL A 16 21.03 -25.15 -4.44
C VAL A 16 22.51 -24.79 -4.53
N GLY A 17 23.27 -25.17 -3.50
CA GLY A 17 24.71 -24.94 -3.43
C GLY A 17 25.05 -23.44 -3.47
N PRO A 18 25.77 -22.93 -4.50
CA PRO A 18 26.08 -21.52 -4.62
C PRO A 18 24.93 -20.66 -5.19
N PHE A 19 23.86 -21.27 -5.71
CA PHE A 19 22.80 -20.60 -6.47
C PHE A 19 21.56 -20.26 -5.62
N THR A 20 20.97 -19.11 -5.93
CA THR A 20 19.65 -18.71 -5.40
C THR A 20 18.52 -19.36 -6.23
N MET A 21 17.29 -19.40 -5.70
CA MET A 21 16.17 -20.04 -6.42
C MET A 21 15.90 -19.40 -7.79
N LYS A 22 15.98 -18.07 -7.86
CA LYS A 22 15.79 -17.34 -9.11
C LYS A 22 16.90 -17.66 -10.12
N GLN A 23 18.15 -17.68 -9.65
CA GLN A 23 19.32 -18.04 -10.44
C GLN A 23 19.22 -19.46 -11.02
N PHE A 24 18.74 -20.41 -10.21
CA PHE A 24 18.51 -21.78 -10.65
C PHE A 24 17.45 -21.87 -11.75
N VAL A 25 16.33 -21.14 -11.61
CA VAL A 25 15.28 -21.09 -12.64
C VAL A 25 15.81 -20.49 -13.94
N TYR A 26 16.65 -19.45 -13.90
CA TYR A 26 17.27 -18.89 -15.09
C TYR A 26 18.17 -19.90 -15.81
N LEU A 27 18.94 -20.67 -15.06
CA LEU A 27 19.80 -21.71 -15.64
C LEU A 27 18.99 -22.85 -16.24
N LEU A 28 17.88 -23.25 -15.61
CA LEU A 28 16.94 -24.21 -16.18
C LEU A 28 16.34 -23.71 -17.50
N ILE A 29 15.85 -22.47 -17.54
CA ILE A 29 15.25 -21.88 -18.76
C ILE A 29 16.31 -21.77 -19.86
N GLY A 30 17.50 -21.24 -19.55
CA GLY A 30 18.60 -21.12 -20.51
C GLY A 30 19.06 -22.47 -21.04
N GLY A 31 19.22 -23.46 -20.16
CA GLY A 31 19.54 -24.83 -20.54
C GLY A 31 18.48 -25.46 -21.42
N PHE A 32 17.19 -25.23 -21.11
CA PHE A 32 16.08 -25.74 -21.90
C PHE A 32 16.01 -25.10 -23.30
N ILE A 33 16.30 -23.80 -23.41
CA ILE A 33 16.38 -23.10 -24.69
C ILE A 33 17.55 -23.64 -25.53
N ILE A 34 18.74 -23.80 -24.93
CA ILE A 34 19.91 -24.34 -25.64
C ILE A 34 19.67 -25.79 -26.07
N TYR A 35 19.09 -26.61 -25.20
CA TYR A 35 18.75 -27.99 -25.51
C TYR A 35 17.65 -28.10 -26.59
N GLY A 36 16.63 -27.24 -26.51
CA GLY A 36 15.58 -27.14 -27.54
C GLY A 36 16.17 -26.76 -28.90
N PHE A 37 17.09 -25.79 -28.91
CA PHE A 37 17.81 -25.39 -30.12
C PHE A 37 18.69 -26.52 -30.67
N TYR A 38 19.40 -27.24 -29.80
CA TYR A 38 20.17 -28.43 -30.16
C TYR A 38 19.29 -29.50 -30.81
N SER A 39 18.16 -29.84 -30.18
CA SER A 39 17.23 -30.87 -30.67
C SER A 39 16.61 -30.48 -32.01
N PHE A 40 16.29 -29.20 -32.21
CA PHE A 40 15.77 -28.70 -33.48
C PHE A 40 16.82 -28.76 -34.60
N LEU A 41 18.05 -28.32 -34.34
CA LEU A 41 19.14 -28.36 -35.32
C LEU A 41 19.53 -29.79 -35.69
N SER A 42 19.61 -30.69 -34.71
CA SER A 42 19.99 -32.10 -34.91
C SER A 42 18.99 -32.87 -35.77
N LYS A 43 17.72 -32.46 -35.84
CA LYS A 43 16.70 -33.11 -36.68
C LYS A 43 16.68 -32.61 -38.13
N ASN A 44 17.09 -31.36 -38.35
CA ASN A 44 16.93 -30.69 -39.65
C ASN A 44 18.22 -30.62 -40.47
N TYR A 45 19.39 -30.78 -39.85
CA TYR A 45 20.68 -30.57 -40.51
C TYR A 45 21.71 -31.62 -40.06
N ASP A 46 22.40 -32.27 -41.02
CA ASP A 46 23.45 -33.26 -40.72
C ASP A 46 24.77 -32.62 -40.21
N ASN A 47 25.07 -31.38 -40.62
CA ASN A 47 26.29 -30.64 -40.25
C ASN A 47 25.99 -29.46 -39.31
N PHE A 48 25.23 -29.71 -38.25
CA PHE A 48 24.70 -28.65 -37.38
C PHE A 48 25.67 -28.16 -36.29
N THR A 49 26.73 -28.92 -35.98
CA THR A 49 27.61 -28.68 -34.82
C THR A 49 28.26 -27.30 -34.83
N ALA A 50 28.74 -26.83 -35.98
CA ALA A 50 29.42 -25.53 -36.09
C ALA A 50 28.45 -24.35 -35.85
N VAL A 51 27.25 -24.41 -36.44
CA VAL A 51 26.22 -23.39 -36.28
C VAL A 51 25.68 -23.38 -34.85
N PHE A 52 25.47 -24.58 -34.28
CA PHE A 52 25.06 -24.72 -32.89
C PHE A 52 26.07 -24.08 -31.95
N LEU A 53 27.37 -24.41 -32.08
CA LEU A 53 28.41 -23.88 -31.21
C LEU A 53 28.53 -22.35 -31.30
N LEU A 54 28.43 -21.80 -32.53
CA LEU A 54 28.50 -20.36 -32.78
C LEU A 54 27.40 -19.57 -32.04
N VAL A 55 26.21 -20.15 -31.89
CA VAL A 55 25.07 -19.51 -31.21
C VAL A 55 25.02 -19.89 -29.72
N ALA A 56 25.29 -21.15 -29.39
CA ALA A 56 25.19 -21.67 -28.04
C ALA A 56 26.24 -21.06 -27.10
N ILE A 57 27.46 -20.78 -27.59
CA ILE A 57 28.51 -20.14 -26.79
C ILE A 57 28.07 -18.74 -26.31
N PRO A 58 27.74 -17.77 -27.19
CA PRO A 58 27.38 -16.43 -26.73
C PRO A 58 26.10 -16.44 -25.87
N VAL A 59 25.10 -17.25 -26.23
CA VAL A 59 23.86 -17.36 -25.44
C VAL A 59 24.14 -17.97 -24.06
N GLY A 60 24.95 -19.02 -23.99
CA GLY A 60 25.38 -19.64 -22.74
C GLY A 60 26.18 -18.67 -21.86
N LEU A 61 27.08 -17.89 -22.46
CA LEU A 61 27.86 -16.86 -21.76
C LEU A 61 26.98 -15.78 -21.15
N ILE A 62 25.98 -15.29 -21.91
CA ILE A 62 25.02 -14.29 -21.42
C ILE A 62 24.19 -14.88 -20.26
N CYS A 63 23.69 -16.11 -20.41
CA CYS A 63 22.92 -16.78 -19.36
C CYS A 63 23.76 -16.97 -18.09
N PHE A 64 25.02 -17.37 -18.24
CA PHE A 64 25.96 -17.50 -17.13
C PHE A 64 26.24 -16.16 -16.45
N ALA A 65 26.45 -15.10 -17.24
CA ALA A 65 26.63 -13.75 -16.71
C ALA A 65 25.42 -13.30 -15.89
N PHE A 66 24.19 -13.56 -16.34
CA PHE A 66 22.97 -13.26 -15.60
C PHE A 66 22.90 -13.95 -14.23
N VAL A 67 23.47 -15.16 -14.11
CA VAL A 67 23.44 -15.95 -12.89
C VAL A 67 24.56 -15.56 -11.92
N PHE A 68 25.79 -15.39 -12.40
CA PHE A 68 26.96 -15.23 -11.55
C PHE A 68 27.35 -13.77 -11.26
N VAL A 69 27.03 -12.86 -12.18
CA VAL A 69 27.41 -11.46 -12.00
C VAL A 69 26.43 -10.81 -11.02
N LYS A 70 26.98 -10.23 -9.96
CA LYS A 70 26.24 -9.34 -9.07
C LYS A 70 26.82 -7.95 -9.23
N VAL A 71 25.96 -6.95 -9.36
CA VAL A 71 26.37 -5.55 -9.53
C VAL A 71 25.86 -4.78 -8.32
N ASN A 72 26.78 -4.24 -7.51
CA ASN A 72 26.46 -3.48 -6.28
C ASN A 72 25.50 -4.25 -5.35
N ASP A 73 25.83 -5.51 -5.05
CA ASP A 73 25.03 -6.42 -4.22
C ASP A 73 23.60 -6.72 -4.72
N ARG A 74 23.24 -6.27 -5.93
CA ARG A 74 21.95 -6.58 -6.55
C ARG A 74 22.08 -7.68 -7.60
N PRO A 75 21.02 -8.50 -7.77
CA PRO A 75 20.96 -9.45 -8.86
C PRO A 75 21.01 -8.72 -10.21
N PHE A 76 21.75 -9.29 -11.17
CA PHE A 76 21.96 -8.69 -12.49
C PHE A 76 20.65 -8.38 -13.23
N GLU A 77 19.61 -9.18 -13.02
CA GLU A 77 18.29 -8.95 -13.59
C GLU A 77 17.73 -7.56 -13.23
N VAL A 78 17.82 -7.16 -11.97
CA VAL A 78 17.35 -5.84 -11.50
C VAL A 78 18.20 -4.74 -12.10
N PHE A 79 19.51 -4.97 -12.21
CA PHE A 79 20.42 -4.02 -12.85
C PHE A 79 20.05 -3.80 -14.34
N VAL A 80 19.78 -4.86 -15.09
CA VAL A 80 19.36 -4.77 -16.51
C VAL A 80 18.01 -4.06 -16.63
N LYS A 81 17.02 -4.40 -15.79
CA LYS A 81 15.73 -3.67 -15.76
C LYS A 81 15.93 -2.18 -15.50
N ASN A 82 16.84 -1.82 -14.59
CA ASN A 82 17.15 -0.43 -14.29
C ASN A 82 17.85 0.28 -15.44
N ILE A 83 18.73 -0.39 -16.18
CA ILE A 83 19.35 0.16 -17.39
C ILE A 83 18.28 0.45 -18.46
N ILE A 84 17.39 -0.51 -18.71
CA ILE A 84 16.32 -0.35 -19.69
C ILE A 84 15.44 0.83 -19.27
N LYS A 85 15.01 0.88 -18.01
CA LYS A 85 14.24 2.00 -17.46
C LYS A 85 14.99 3.32 -17.64
N PHE A 86 16.28 3.37 -17.36
CA PHE A 86 17.10 4.57 -17.50
C PHE A 86 17.17 5.05 -18.97
N LEU A 87 17.28 4.14 -19.93
CA LEU A 87 17.34 4.46 -21.35
C LEU A 87 15.99 4.95 -21.89
N THR A 88 14.88 4.37 -21.43
CA THR A 88 13.52 4.73 -21.88
C THR A 88 12.95 5.93 -21.11
N SER A 89 13.52 6.29 -19.96
CA SER A 89 13.01 7.39 -19.13
C SER A 89 13.24 8.75 -19.78
N PRO A 90 12.25 9.65 -19.74
CA PRO A 90 12.43 11.03 -20.22
C PRO A 90 13.49 11.74 -19.38
N LYS A 91 14.51 12.30 -20.04
CA LYS A 91 15.63 12.99 -19.37
C LYS A 91 15.29 14.41 -18.90
N GLN A 92 14.22 14.97 -19.43
CA GLN A 92 13.74 16.30 -19.06
C GLN A 92 12.68 16.18 -17.98
N ARG A 93 13.02 16.67 -16.80
CA ARG A 93 12.09 16.81 -15.68
C ARG A 93 11.58 18.25 -15.69
N ILE A 94 10.33 18.44 -16.11
CA ILE A 94 9.63 19.71 -15.96
C ILE A 94 9.03 19.79 -14.55
N TRP A 95 9.24 20.91 -13.86
CA TRP A 95 8.59 21.18 -12.58
C TRP A 95 7.26 21.87 -12.83
N GLY A 96 6.19 21.40 -12.19
CA GLY A 96 4.87 21.99 -12.24
C GLY A 96 4.02 21.50 -11.08
N GLU A 97 3.21 22.40 -10.49
CA GLU A 97 2.22 22.02 -9.49
C GLU A 97 1.20 21.07 -10.13
N GLY A 98 1.22 19.80 -9.70
CA GLY A 98 0.40 18.73 -10.29
C GLY A 98 1.20 17.63 -10.99
N TYR A 99 2.54 17.72 -11.07
CA TYR A 99 3.35 16.60 -11.53
C TYR A 99 3.31 15.45 -10.53
N THR A 100 2.42 14.50 -10.77
CA THR A 100 2.51 13.17 -10.17
C THR A 100 3.43 12.34 -11.08
N PRO A 101 4.59 11.89 -10.59
CA PRO A 101 5.45 11.07 -11.42
C PRO A 101 4.73 9.75 -11.70
N GLU A 102 4.22 9.60 -12.92
CA GLU A 102 3.64 8.36 -13.40
C GLU A 102 4.73 7.29 -13.33
N ASN A 103 4.58 6.35 -12.38
CA ASN A 103 5.47 5.21 -12.11
C ASN A 103 6.77 5.45 -11.31
N VAL A 104 6.68 6.15 -10.18
CA VAL A 104 7.57 5.81 -9.05
C VAL A 104 6.93 4.65 -8.29
N ILE A 105 7.19 3.43 -8.74
CA ILE A 105 7.06 2.26 -7.88
C ILE A 105 8.17 2.39 -6.84
N ILE A 106 7.85 3.03 -5.72
CA ILE A 106 8.64 2.88 -4.50
C ILE A 106 8.26 1.48 -4.02
N ASP A 107 9.16 0.50 -4.16
CA ASP A 107 9.05 -0.79 -3.48
C ASP A 107 9.25 -0.56 -1.98
N ASP A 108 8.41 0.27 -1.37
CA ASP A 108 8.31 0.42 0.06
C ASP A 108 7.30 -0.62 0.54
N PRO A 109 7.70 -1.61 1.35
CA PRO A 109 6.80 -2.64 1.86
C PRO A 109 5.65 -2.05 2.70
N THR A 110 5.70 -0.76 3.07
CA THR A 110 4.66 -0.10 3.86
C THR A 110 3.44 0.39 3.06
N VAL A 111 3.51 0.42 1.72
CA VAL A 111 2.42 1.01 0.89
C VAL A 111 1.38 -0.04 0.45
N LYS A 112 1.70 -1.33 0.49
CA LYS A 112 0.79 -2.40 0.03
C LYS A 112 -0.43 -2.67 0.94
N GLU A 113 -0.50 -2.06 2.11
CA GLU A 113 -1.58 -2.30 3.08
C GLU A 113 -2.74 -1.29 2.99
N LYS A 114 -2.61 -0.18 2.23
CA LYS A 114 -3.62 0.90 2.25
C LYS A 114 -4.68 0.86 1.14
N GLU A 115 -4.66 -0.12 0.23
CA GLU A 115 -5.61 -0.17 -0.89
C GLU A 115 -6.88 -0.99 -0.62
N THR A 116 -6.95 -1.75 0.49
CA THR A 116 -8.14 -2.58 0.80
C THR A 116 -9.21 -1.86 1.62
N ASP A 117 -8.91 -0.71 2.25
CA ASP A 117 -9.82 -0.11 3.25
C ASP A 117 -10.78 0.98 2.70
N LYS A 118 -10.46 1.58 1.55
CA LYS A 118 -11.24 2.73 1.02
C LYS A 118 -12.69 2.41 0.61
N GLN A 119 -13.04 1.14 0.46
CA GLN A 119 -14.41 0.72 0.10
C GLN A 119 -15.33 0.53 1.32
N LYS A 120 -14.77 0.47 2.54
CA LYS A 120 -15.55 0.29 3.78
C LYS A 120 -16.05 1.63 4.33
N ASP A 121 -15.27 2.70 4.16
CA ASP A 121 -15.57 4.04 4.65
C ASP A 121 -16.72 4.75 3.91
N SER A 122 -16.93 4.49 2.62
CA SER A 122 -18.05 5.11 1.89
C SER A 122 -19.41 4.56 2.34
N ARG A 123 -19.47 3.28 2.71
CA ARG A 123 -20.71 2.62 3.16
C ARG A 123 -21.16 3.11 4.54
N SER A 124 -20.23 3.43 5.44
CA SER A 124 -20.54 3.93 6.78
C SER A 124 -21.09 5.36 6.76
N LEU A 125 -20.60 6.20 5.84
CA LEU A 125 -21.12 7.56 5.66
C LEU A 125 -22.55 7.59 5.11
N ASP A 126 -22.87 6.71 4.15
CA ASP A 126 -24.22 6.56 3.60
C ASP A 126 -25.23 6.06 4.65
N GLU A 127 -24.80 5.17 5.54
CA GLU A 127 -25.62 4.63 6.63
C GLU A 127 -25.89 5.69 7.70
N ILE A 128 -24.88 6.50 8.04
CA ILE A 128 -25.03 7.67 8.91
C ILE A 128 -25.97 8.70 8.28
N ALA A 129 -25.82 9.01 6.99
CA ALA A 129 -26.70 9.95 6.29
C ALA A 129 -28.17 9.50 6.32
N LYS A 130 -28.43 8.21 6.03
CA LYS A 130 -29.78 7.62 6.15
C LYS A 130 -30.33 7.70 7.57
N SER A 131 -29.50 7.42 8.58
CA SER A 131 -29.93 7.49 9.99
C SER A 131 -30.30 8.91 10.42
N LEU A 132 -29.58 9.92 9.93
CA LEU A 132 -29.87 11.33 10.21
C LEU A 132 -31.16 11.79 9.51
N GLU A 133 -31.42 11.33 8.28
CA GLU A 133 -32.67 11.63 7.57
C GLU A 133 -33.89 10.99 8.25
N VAL A 134 -33.77 9.76 8.74
CA VAL A 134 -34.86 9.09 9.48
C VAL A 134 -35.14 9.82 10.79
N LYS A 135 -34.09 10.25 11.50
CA LYS A 135 -34.22 10.99 12.77
C LYS A 135 -34.81 12.39 12.56
N SER A 136 -34.47 13.07 11.46
CA SER A 136 -35.06 14.38 11.13
C SER A 136 -36.54 14.26 10.77
N LYS A 137 -36.95 13.19 10.05
CA LYS A 137 -38.36 12.88 9.78
C LYS A 137 -39.17 12.58 11.05
N GLN A 138 -38.58 11.88 12.04
CA GLN A 138 -39.22 11.66 13.34
C GLN A 138 -39.37 12.96 14.14
N ALA A 139 -38.37 13.85 14.12
CA ALA A 139 -38.45 15.13 14.81
C ALA A 139 -39.50 16.09 14.21
N GLN A 140 -39.81 15.96 12.92
CA GLN A 140 -40.89 16.72 12.27
C GLN A 140 -42.29 16.18 12.63
N ASN A 141 -42.45 14.86 12.74
CA ASN A 141 -43.74 14.27 13.15
C ASN A 141 -44.11 14.55 14.63
N THR A 142 -43.14 14.73 15.52
CA THR A 142 -43.41 15.09 16.93
C THR A 142 -43.90 16.53 17.09
N GLN A 143 -43.51 17.46 16.21
CA GLN A 143 -43.98 18.86 16.26
C GLN A 143 -45.41 19.05 15.74
N THR A 144 -45.95 18.09 14.98
CA THR A 144 -47.35 18.15 14.52
C THR A 144 -48.33 17.63 15.58
N ALA A 145 -47.88 16.80 16.53
CA ALA A 145 -48.74 16.25 17.59
C ALA A 145 -49.04 17.25 18.72
N ASP A 146 -48.22 18.28 18.93
CA ASP A 146 -48.39 19.25 20.03
C ASP A 146 -49.28 20.46 19.68
N LYS A 147 -49.72 20.60 18.42
CA LYS A 147 -50.67 21.66 18.01
C LYS A 147 -52.16 21.28 18.15
N GLN A 148 -52.48 20.07 18.62
CA GLN A 148 -53.86 19.61 18.82
C GLN A 148 -54.10 19.09 20.25
N LYS A 149 -53.62 19.76 21.30
CA LYS A 149 -54.04 19.48 22.69
C LYS A 149 -54.26 20.71 23.58
N VAL A 150 -54.29 21.92 23.02
CA VAL A 150 -54.57 23.16 23.77
C VAL A 150 -55.82 23.85 23.21
N ALA A 151 -56.96 23.18 23.31
CA ALA A 151 -58.28 23.79 23.07
C ALA A 151 -59.34 23.01 23.86
N THR A 152 -59.17 22.92 25.17
CA THR A 152 -60.22 22.53 26.13
C THR A 152 -59.63 22.71 27.53
N ASP A 153 -59.89 23.87 28.12
CA ASP A 153 -60.63 23.98 29.38
C ASP A 153 -60.52 25.43 29.86
N ASN A 154 -61.65 25.95 30.28
CA ASN A 154 -61.91 27.34 30.52
C ASN A 154 -62.37 27.45 31.95
N THR A 155 -61.93 28.54 32.58
CA THR A 155 -62.48 29.14 33.81
C THR A 155 -61.82 28.68 35.12
N THR A 156 -61.36 29.67 35.86
CA THR A 156 -61.46 29.83 37.33
C THR A 156 -60.15 29.80 38.11
N GLY A 157 -59.95 30.88 38.89
CA GLY A 157 -59.14 30.91 40.11
C GLY A 157 -57.66 31.19 39.88
N GLU A 158 -57.19 32.40 40.16
CA GLU A 158 -56.68 32.80 41.48
C GLU A 158 -55.13 32.68 41.56
N ASN A 159 -54.51 33.85 41.77
CA ASN A 159 -53.40 34.06 42.72
C ASN A 159 -51.94 33.86 42.23
N THR A 160 -51.35 34.96 41.75
CA THR A 160 -49.97 35.39 42.06
C THR A 160 -49.77 35.35 43.60
N PRO A 161 -48.60 35.01 44.21
CA PRO A 161 -47.32 35.68 43.95
C PRO A 161 -45.98 34.94 44.17
N VAL A 162 -44.99 35.34 43.33
CA VAL A 162 -43.64 35.87 43.68
C VAL A 162 -42.69 35.07 44.63
N ARG A 163 -41.40 35.12 44.25
CA ARG A 163 -40.14 34.96 45.03
C ARG A 163 -39.59 33.51 45.00
N LYS A 164 -38.28 33.26 44.89
CA LYS A 164 -37.13 34.01 45.43
C LYS A 164 -35.84 33.50 44.74
N ILE A 165 -35.02 34.44 44.27
CA ILE A 165 -33.56 34.40 44.17
C ILE A 165 -32.89 33.54 45.25
N THR A 166 -31.91 32.70 44.87
CA THR A 166 -30.77 32.37 45.74
C THR A 166 -29.54 32.12 44.89
N ASN A 167 -28.54 32.95 45.14
CA ASN A 167 -27.19 32.92 44.58
C ASN A 167 -26.41 31.73 45.14
N LEU A 168 -25.51 31.15 44.34
CA LEU A 168 -24.28 30.60 44.91
C LEU A 168 -23.12 30.78 43.94
N SER A 169 -22.23 31.68 44.34
CA SER A 169 -21.05 32.14 43.65
C SER A 169 -19.80 31.46 44.24
N LEU A 170 -18.69 31.53 43.48
CA LEU A 170 -17.27 31.39 43.88
C LEU A 170 -16.79 29.94 44.11
N THR A 171 -15.63 29.45 43.65
CA THR A 171 -14.38 30.02 43.11
C THR A 171 -13.48 28.87 42.58
N PRO A 172 -12.41 29.16 41.80
CA PRO A 172 -11.48 28.16 41.24
C PRO A 172 -10.35 27.77 42.22
N LYS A 173 -9.88 26.52 42.16
CA LYS A 173 -8.78 26.01 42.98
C LYS A 173 -7.47 25.97 42.16
N LYS A 174 -6.47 26.76 42.59
CA LYS A 174 -5.09 26.81 42.07
C LYS A 174 -4.11 26.45 43.22
N LYS A 175 -3.08 25.65 42.86
CA LYS A 175 -1.74 25.45 43.48
C LYS A 175 -1.59 24.86 44.90
N GLU A 176 -0.67 23.89 44.99
CA GLU A 176 0.51 23.73 45.89
C GLU A 176 0.99 22.26 45.71
N GLU A 177 2.18 21.91 45.23
CA GLU A 177 3.58 22.16 45.65
C GLU A 177 4.02 21.39 46.92
N THR A 178 5.16 20.71 46.80
CA THR A 178 6.12 20.21 47.83
C THR A 178 6.14 18.74 48.31
N ALA A 179 7.36 18.20 48.22
CA ALA A 179 8.08 17.32 49.15
C ALA A 179 7.75 15.81 49.24
N LYS A 180 8.56 14.99 48.55
CA LYS A 180 9.59 14.13 49.16
C LYS A 180 10.46 13.48 48.09
#